data_AF-A0A0E3Q277-F1
#
_entry.id   AF-A0A0E3Q277-F1
#
_cell.length_a   1.000
_cell.length_b   1.000
_cell.length_c   1.000
_cell.angle_alpha   90.00
_cell.angle_beta   90.00
_cell.angle_gamma   90.00
#
_symmetry.space_group_name_H-M   'P 1'
#
loop_
_entity.id
_entity.type
_entity.pdbx_description
1 polymer ?
#
loop_
_entity_poly.entity_id
_entity_poly.type
_entity_poly.pdbx_seq_one_letter_code
_entity_poly.pdbx_strand_id
1 'polypeptide(L)'
;MQKREKTVVYFTILVFLIALGTTALSTTSPDITVYVSADGRGNFNCDGSNDQVEINKALAYAAENPQFTTVHLKGPNTYIVSDSILIGNDTILEGDPTAVIKLEDNADWPKNKPLITQMDNSGSQNITIKGFEINGNHDKNKEKNRGEGYYNHIYFLNSSNIQVHSMYMHDGHGDGLKIERSSNIQFYDNRMYKLGHDGLFAIQCQNVEAWNNTITCRTNSGLRILNSNHVKFHDNIIDSFSHWSAGGSGILIEKTTGVMSDIEVYNNTIHNTYGPGIWLLGYGYSYPMEEAENVYIHHNVFYGTGTDPNIDWVGGIVTSGFYNTLVENNVFDGTYHAAIIHMYPTGGSTDLSPKGTGYTTIVRNNIIVNTLQRTKDPSGTGYGVINYLPETHSFVLENNCFYNNSAGDYMNASSTSDIHVDPHFANEINHDYHLKSTGGRWNGKTWVKDTMSSPCIDAGYPESDYSKELVNNGNRTNIGRYGNTEWASVSGNRPGYVVWWNQLFSPEWKTFRLFLKMFFLFCFNVLY
;
A
#
# COMPACT_ATOMS: atom_id res chain seq x y z
N MET A 1 -54.51 36.34 15.21
CA MET A 1 -53.25 37.09 14.92
C MET A 1 -52.09 36.70 15.85
N GLN A 2 -52.33 36.41 17.13
CA GLN A 2 -51.28 36.20 18.15
C GLN A 2 -50.33 34.99 17.97
N LYS A 3 -50.69 33.97 17.18
CA LYS A 3 -49.87 32.76 16.99
C LYS A 3 -48.81 32.91 15.88
N ARG A 4 -49.07 33.78 14.90
CA ARG A 4 -48.20 33.98 13.72
C ARG A 4 -47.02 34.91 14.05
N GLU A 5 -47.22 35.88 14.94
CA GLU A 5 -46.18 36.79 15.41
C GLU A 5 -45.12 36.09 16.27
N LYS A 6 -45.53 35.14 17.13
CA LYS A 6 -44.58 34.36 17.94
C LYS A 6 -43.67 33.50 17.08
N THR A 7 -44.20 32.86 16.03
CA THR A 7 -43.39 32.04 15.11
C THR A 7 -42.35 32.87 14.36
N VAL A 8 -42.68 34.09 13.97
CA VAL A 8 -41.72 35.00 13.30
C VAL A 8 -40.62 35.40 14.29
N VAL A 9 -40.95 35.74 15.54
CA VAL A 9 -39.95 36.09 16.55
C VAL A 9 -38.99 34.93 16.85
N TYR A 10 -39.50 33.70 17.01
CA TYR A 10 -38.65 32.53 17.24
C TYR A 10 -37.77 32.20 16.03
N PHE A 11 -38.29 32.36 14.80
CA PHE A 11 -37.51 32.16 13.59
C PHE A 11 -36.38 33.19 13.46
N THR A 12 -36.66 34.45 13.77
CA THR A 12 -35.64 35.52 13.74
C THR A 12 -34.55 35.29 14.80
N ILE A 13 -34.92 34.85 16.02
CA ILE A 13 -33.94 34.50 17.07
C ILE A 13 -33.09 33.31 16.63
N LEU A 14 -33.69 32.29 16.01
CA LEU A 14 -32.95 31.13 15.51
C LEU A 14 -31.96 31.52 14.40
N VAL A 15 -32.36 32.38 13.46
CA VAL A 15 -31.47 32.90 12.41
C VAL A 15 -30.35 33.74 13.02
N PHE A 16 -30.63 34.54 14.05
CA PHE A 16 -29.61 35.32 14.74
C PHE A 16 -28.62 34.45 15.53
N LEU A 17 -29.09 33.35 16.14
CA LEU A 17 -28.25 32.37 16.83
C LEU A 17 -27.42 31.53 15.86
N ILE A 18 -27.96 31.19 14.69
CA ILE A 18 -27.21 30.54 13.61
C ILE A 18 -26.14 31.50 13.07
N ALA A 19 -26.49 32.78 12.86
CA ALA A 19 -25.52 33.79 12.44
C ALA A 19 -24.40 33.97 13.47
N LEU A 20 -24.74 34.09 14.77
CA LEU A 20 -23.78 34.15 15.87
C LEU A 20 -22.90 32.88 15.96
N GLY A 21 -23.49 31.70 15.76
CA GLY A 21 -22.78 30.42 15.70
C GLY A 21 -21.83 30.32 14.51
N THR A 22 -22.22 30.82 13.33
CA THR A 22 -21.36 30.86 12.14
C THR A 22 -20.24 31.89 12.24
N THR A 23 -20.45 33.01 12.95
CA THR A 23 -19.39 34.00 13.22
C THR A 23 -18.46 33.57 14.36
N ALA A 24 -18.93 32.73 15.29
CA ALA A 24 -18.12 32.17 16.37
C ALA A 24 -17.32 30.91 15.97
N LEU A 25 -17.66 30.27 14.84
CA LEU A 25 -16.94 29.12 14.26
C LEU A 25 -15.99 29.50 13.11
N SER A 26 -15.76 30.80 12.87
CA SER A 26 -14.97 31.31 11.75
C SER A 26 -13.96 32.38 12.18
N THR A 27 -13.23 32.11 13.27
CA THR A 27 -12.00 32.85 13.58
C THR A 27 -10.82 31.89 13.65
N THR A 28 -10.58 31.14 12.58
CA THR A 28 -9.21 30.72 12.28
C THR A 28 -8.45 32.00 11.90
N SER A 29 -7.53 32.41 12.76
CA SER A 29 -6.50 33.37 12.36
C SER A 29 -5.85 32.85 11.08
N PRO A 30 -5.51 33.69 10.09
CA PRO A 30 -4.75 33.22 8.94
C PRO A 30 -3.49 32.53 9.48
N ASP A 31 -3.30 31.25 9.16
CA ASP A 31 -2.08 30.50 9.50
C ASP A 31 -0.89 31.27 8.93
N ILE A 32 -0.06 31.84 9.78
CA ILE A 32 1.10 32.63 9.34
C ILE A 32 2.28 31.66 9.20
N THR A 33 2.88 31.63 8.01
CA THR A 33 4.03 30.76 7.70
C THR A 33 5.35 31.40 8.16
N VAL A 34 6.20 30.62 8.80
CA VAL A 34 7.61 30.95 9.09
C VAL A 34 8.48 30.38 7.97
N TYR A 35 9.22 31.22 7.25
CA TYR A 35 10.07 30.79 6.15
C TYR A 35 11.51 30.58 6.57
N VAL A 36 12.08 29.44 6.20
CA VAL A 36 13.50 29.12 6.31
C VAL A 36 14.12 29.10 4.91
N SER A 37 15.22 29.79 4.68
CA SER A 37 15.88 29.87 3.36
C SER A 37 17.40 29.84 3.47
N ALA A 38 18.12 29.55 2.38
CA ALA A 38 19.57 29.72 2.31
C ALA A 38 20.00 30.92 1.44
N ASP A 39 19.05 31.72 0.95
CA ASP A 39 19.29 32.84 0.03
C ASP A 39 19.10 34.23 0.66
N GLY A 40 18.90 34.27 1.98
CA GLY A 40 18.71 35.51 2.75
C GLY A 40 17.29 36.07 2.72
N ARG A 41 16.33 35.40 2.07
CA ARG A 41 14.94 35.88 1.92
C ARG A 41 13.94 35.19 2.86
N GLY A 42 14.41 34.46 3.85
CA GLY A 42 13.61 33.80 4.89
C GLY A 42 13.54 34.63 6.17
N ASN A 43 12.63 34.25 7.07
CA ASN A 43 12.62 34.73 8.45
C ASN A 43 13.84 34.22 9.21
N PHE A 44 14.24 32.97 8.93
CA PHE A 44 15.47 32.34 9.39
C PHE A 44 16.32 31.95 8.18
N ASN A 45 17.61 32.25 8.21
CA ASN A 45 18.48 32.12 7.04
C ASN A 45 19.68 31.22 7.35
N CYS A 46 19.67 30.06 6.71
CA CYS A 46 20.67 29.01 6.71
C CYS A 46 21.91 29.43 5.91
N ASP A 47 23.07 28.86 6.26
CA ASP A 47 24.35 29.14 5.59
C ASP A 47 24.91 27.93 4.82
N GLY A 48 24.19 26.80 4.82
CA GLY A 48 24.58 25.55 4.17
C GLY A 48 25.39 24.63 5.06
N SER A 49 25.50 24.92 6.37
CA SER A 49 26.23 24.13 7.34
C SER A 49 25.54 24.14 8.69
N ASN A 50 25.24 22.96 9.25
CA ASN A 50 24.51 22.84 10.51
C ASN A 50 23.14 23.56 10.48
N ASP A 51 22.46 23.49 9.34
CA ASP A 51 21.25 24.25 9.06
C ASP A 51 20.07 23.86 9.97
N GLN A 52 20.15 22.74 10.68
CA GLN A 52 19.20 22.40 11.73
C GLN A 52 19.12 23.46 12.83
N VAL A 53 20.17 24.27 13.04
CA VAL A 53 20.17 25.35 14.04
C VAL A 53 19.11 26.39 13.70
N GLU A 54 19.06 26.86 12.46
CA GLU A 54 18.08 27.84 11.97
C GLU A 54 16.69 27.23 11.84
N ILE A 55 16.59 25.98 11.37
CA ILE A 55 15.32 25.25 11.30
C ILE A 55 14.73 25.08 12.71
N ASN A 56 15.53 24.69 13.70
CA ASN A 56 15.07 24.54 15.09
C ASN A 56 14.67 25.87 15.72
N LYS A 57 15.35 26.97 15.40
CA LYS A 57 14.90 28.32 15.82
C LYS A 57 13.53 28.65 15.22
N ALA A 58 13.28 28.31 13.96
CA ALA A 58 12.00 28.53 13.31
C ALA A 58 10.88 27.68 13.92
N LEU A 59 11.14 26.40 14.20
CA LEU A 59 10.19 25.49 14.83
C LEU A 59 9.90 25.88 16.28
N ALA A 60 10.92 26.27 17.05
CA ALA A 60 10.73 26.79 18.41
C ALA A 60 9.89 28.07 18.40
N TYR A 61 10.14 28.98 17.45
CA TYR A 61 9.34 30.17 17.27
C TYR A 61 7.86 29.84 16.98
N ALA A 62 7.58 28.90 16.08
CA ALA A 62 6.22 28.44 15.81
C ALA A 62 5.55 27.85 17.06
N ALA A 63 6.26 27.00 17.80
CA ALA A 63 5.75 26.39 19.03
C ALA A 63 5.45 27.41 20.14
N GLU A 64 6.23 28.49 20.24
CA GLU A 64 6.00 29.57 21.23
C GLU A 64 4.92 30.57 20.79
N ASN A 65 4.53 30.57 19.51
CA ASN A 65 3.63 31.55 18.92
C ASN A 65 2.48 30.85 18.17
N PRO A 66 1.37 30.49 18.85
CA PRO A 66 0.30 29.64 18.30
C PRO A 66 -0.38 30.16 17.01
N GLN A 67 -0.18 31.42 16.64
CA GLN A 67 -0.62 31.97 15.35
C GLN A 67 0.22 31.51 14.15
N PHE A 68 1.40 30.92 14.40
CA PHE A 68 2.27 30.32 13.40
C PHE A 68 2.22 28.80 13.56
N THR A 69 1.52 28.14 12.65
CA THR A 69 1.38 26.68 12.63
C THR A 69 2.32 26.02 11.61
N THR A 70 2.91 26.80 10.71
CA THR A 70 3.67 26.27 9.56
C THR A 70 5.09 26.81 9.50
N VAL A 71 6.08 25.91 9.39
CA VAL A 71 7.46 26.22 9.01
C VAL A 71 7.69 25.70 7.59
N HIS A 72 8.11 26.59 6.69
CA HIS A 72 8.28 26.31 5.27
C HIS A 72 9.76 26.41 4.85
N LEU A 73 10.30 25.31 4.32
CA LEU A 73 11.66 25.21 3.76
C LEU A 73 11.66 25.63 2.28
N LYS A 74 12.31 26.73 1.95
CA LYS A 74 12.37 27.25 0.58
C LYS A 74 13.36 26.48 -0.29
N GLY A 75 12.89 26.00 -1.42
CA GLY A 75 13.72 25.44 -2.48
C GLY A 75 14.36 26.53 -3.36
N PRO A 76 15.36 26.17 -4.19
CA PRO A 76 15.96 24.85 -4.37
C PRO A 76 17.18 24.63 -3.46
N ASN A 77 17.08 24.98 -2.18
CA ASN A 77 18.20 24.91 -1.23
C ASN A 77 18.40 23.50 -0.69
N THR A 78 19.67 23.15 -0.43
CA THR A 78 20.04 21.98 0.36
C THR A 78 20.43 22.43 1.76
N TYR A 79 19.76 21.89 2.76
CA TYR A 79 19.97 22.12 4.18
C TYR A 79 20.79 20.98 4.77
N ILE A 80 22.05 21.23 5.11
CA ILE A 80 22.97 20.24 5.66
C ILE A 80 22.80 20.16 7.17
N VAL A 81 22.41 18.99 7.67
CA VAL A 81 22.14 18.78 9.10
C VAL A 81 23.19 17.91 9.78
N SER A 82 23.68 18.39 10.91
CA SER A 82 24.63 17.72 11.82
C SER A 82 24.04 17.36 13.19
N ASP A 83 22.78 17.71 13.39
CA ASP A 83 21.97 17.31 14.54
C ASP A 83 20.50 17.17 14.12
N SER A 84 19.66 16.65 15.02
CA SER A 84 18.23 16.46 14.79
C SER A 84 17.49 17.78 14.67
N ILE A 85 16.51 17.81 13.77
CA ILE A 85 15.45 18.80 13.70
C ILE A 85 14.36 18.40 14.70
N LEU A 86 13.98 19.34 15.57
CA LEU A 86 13.05 19.12 16.67
C LEU A 86 11.73 19.83 16.38
N ILE A 87 10.64 19.08 16.21
CA ILE A 87 9.31 19.60 15.89
C ILE A 87 8.37 19.52 17.11
N GLY A 88 7.61 20.59 17.35
CA GLY A 88 6.63 20.68 18.42
C GLY A 88 5.23 20.23 17.99
N ASN A 89 4.29 20.29 18.94
CA ASN A 89 2.88 20.01 18.67
C ASN A 89 2.26 21.01 17.69
N ASP A 90 1.14 20.64 17.09
CA ASP A 90 0.30 21.54 16.28
C ASP A 90 1.08 22.25 15.15
N THR A 91 2.07 21.55 14.58
CA THR A 91 3.05 22.10 13.65
C THR A 91 3.04 21.37 12.32
N ILE A 92 3.08 22.15 11.24
CA ILE A 92 3.31 21.71 9.86
C ILE A 92 4.74 22.08 9.49
N LEU A 93 5.59 21.07 9.23
CA LEU A 93 6.87 21.27 8.57
C LEU A 93 6.70 20.92 7.09
N GLU A 94 6.73 21.94 6.24
CA GLU A 94 6.62 21.77 4.79
C GLU A 94 7.80 22.40 4.06
N GLY A 95 7.88 22.17 2.75
CA GLY A 95 8.83 22.85 1.90
C GLY A 95 8.47 22.76 0.43
N ASP A 96 9.22 23.51 -0.39
CA ASP A 96 9.16 23.34 -1.83
C ASP A 96 9.65 21.94 -2.23
N PRO A 97 9.15 21.33 -3.32
CA PRO A 97 9.63 20.03 -3.82
C PRO A 97 11.12 19.98 -4.20
N THR A 98 11.79 21.13 -4.22
CA THR A 98 13.22 21.27 -4.51
C THR A 98 14.06 21.57 -3.26
N ALA A 99 13.44 21.70 -2.09
CA ALA A 99 14.13 21.78 -0.80
C ALA A 99 14.61 20.38 -0.39
N VAL A 100 15.86 20.28 0.04
CA VAL A 100 16.48 19.00 0.44
C VAL A 100 17.04 19.13 1.85
N ILE A 101 16.57 18.32 2.80
CA ILE A 101 17.31 18.07 4.05
C ILE A 101 18.29 16.94 3.79
N LYS A 102 19.58 17.17 4.06
CA LYS A 102 20.63 16.20 3.83
C LYS A 102 21.46 15.98 5.09
N LEU A 103 21.62 14.72 5.50
CA LEU A 103 22.56 14.34 6.57
C LEU A 103 24.00 14.68 6.17
N GLU A 104 24.79 15.23 7.08
CA GLU A 104 26.21 15.51 6.86
C GLU A 104 27.04 14.24 6.53
N ASP A 105 28.27 14.45 6.05
CA ASP A 105 29.22 13.37 5.76
C ASP A 105 29.89 12.92 7.08
N ASN A 106 30.09 11.61 7.29
CA ASN A 106 30.68 11.04 8.50
C ASN A 106 30.00 11.54 9.79
N ALA A 107 28.68 11.57 9.81
CA ALA A 107 27.88 12.16 10.90
C ALA A 107 28.20 11.55 12.26
N ASP A 108 28.54 10.25 12.32
CA ASP A 108 28.90 9.53 13.56
C ASP A 108 27.87 9.66 14.72
N TRP A 109 26.60 9.91 14.40
CA TRP A 109 25.56 9.97 15.43
C TRP A 109 25.34 8.62 16.12
N PRO A 110 24.93 8.62 17.40
CA PRO A 110 24.55 7.40 18.09
C PRO A 110 23.33 6.73 17.44
N LYS A 111 23.22 5.42 17.66
CA LYS A 111 22.04 4.63 17.27
C LYS A 111 20.75 5.24 17.84
N ASN A 112 19.67 5.15 17.08
CA ASN A 112 18.34 5.70 17.36
C ASN A 112 18.25 7.24 17.38
N LYS A 113 19.27 7.96 16.92
CA LYS A 113 19.18 9.42 16.67
C LYS A 113 18.68 9.68 15.24
N PRO A 114 17.48 10.25 15.05
CA PRO A 114 16.88 10.50 13.74
C PRO A 114 17.21 11.91 13.20
N LEU A 115 16.94 12.15 11.92
CA LEU A 115 17.05 13.49 11.33
C LEU A 115 15.94 14.42 11.84
N ILE A 116 14.69 13.95 11.93
CA ILE A 116 13.54 14.71 12.44
C ILE A 116 12.88 13.94 13.59
N THR A 117 12.61 14.62 14.71
CA THR A 117 11.93 14.04 15.89
C THR A 117 11.19 15.09 16.71
N GLN A 118 10.39 14.64 17.68
CA GLN A 118 9.69 15.48 18.64
C GLN A 118 10.64 16.30 19.54
N MET A 119 10.24 17.54 19.85
CA MET A 119 10.87 18.36 20.88
C MET A 119 10.74 17.75 22.29
N ASP A 120 9.55 17.23 22.61
CA ASP A 120 9.24 16.63 23.91
C ASP A 120 9.19 15.10 23.79
N ASN A 121 10.07 14.41 24.53
CA ASN A 121 10.13 12.95 24.54
C ASN A 121 8.96 12.26 25.26
N SER A 122 8.08 13.04 25.92
CA SER A 122 6.87 12.53 26.56
C SER A 122 5.78 12.14 25.55
N GLY A 123 5.77 12.80 24.38
CA GLY A 123 4.81 12.59 23.31
C GLY A 123 4.60 13.85 22.48
N SER A 124 4.04 13.72 21.28
CA SER A 124 3.66 14.87 20.46
C SER A 124 2.37 14.62 19.69
N GLN A 125 1.68 15.68 19.29
CA GLN A 125 0.40 15.56 18.59
C GLN A 125 0.23 16.58 17.47
N ASN A 126 -0.60 16.21 16.50
CA ASN A 126 -1.04 17.08 15.40
C ASN A 126 0.15 17.61 14.58
N ILE A 127 0.99 16.70 14.09
CA ILE A 127 2.17 17.04 13.29
C ILE A 127 1.96 16.61 11.85
N THR A 128 2.26 17.50 10.91
CA THR A 128 2.32 17.19 9.48
C THR A 128 3.72 17.48 8.94
N ILE A 129 4.32 16.52 8.24
CA ILE A 129 5.59 16.68 7.53
C ILE A 129 5.36 16.39 6.04
N LYS A 130 5.60 17.38 5.16
CA LYS A 130 5.25 17.22 3.73
C LYS A 130 6.09 18.02 2.73
N GLY A 131 6.14 17.55 1.49
CA GLY A 131 6.45 18.37 0.31
C GLY A 131 7.93 18.58 -0.02
N PHE A 132 8.88 18.09 0.77
CA PHE A 132 10.32 18.25 0.53
C PHE A 132 11.07 16.90 0.48
N GLU A 133 12.36 16.95 0.11
CA GLU A 133 13.24 15.79 0.00
C GLU A 133 14.05 15.57 1.29
N ILE A 134 14.22 14.31 1.69
CA ILE A 134 15.21 13.90 2.71
C ILE A 134 16.21 12.94 2.08
N ASN A 135 17.46 13.37 2.03
CA ASN A 135 18.61 12.58 1.58
C ASN A 135 19.40 12.09 2.79
N GLY A 136 19.30 10.79 3.07
CA GLY A 136 19.98 10.15 4.20
C GLY A 136 21.49 9.95 4.02
N ASN A 137 22.05 10.34 2.87
CA ASN A 137 23.48 10.41 2.58
C ASN A 137 24.26 9.10 2.90
N HIS A 138 23.67 7.95 2.60
CA HIS A 138 24.21 6.62 2.90
C HIS A 138 25.67 6.46 2.46
N ASP A 139 25.99 6.87 1.23
CA ASP A 139 27.30 6.59 0.64
C ASP A 139 28.46 7.38 1.26
N LYS A 140 28.16 8.41 2.04
CA LYS A 140 29.13 9.19 2.82
C LYS A 140 29.13 8.86 4.31
N ASN A 141 28.32 7.87 4.71
CA ASN A 141 28.18 7.38 6.08
C ASN A 141 28.27 5.84 6.14
N LYS A 142 29.06 5.23 5.24
CA LYS A 142 29.17 3.77 5.05
C LYS A 142 29.76 3.02 6.24
N GLU A 143 30.32 3.73 7.21
CA GLU A 143 30.81 3.18 8.48
C GLU A 143 29.67 2.70 9.39
N LYS A 144 28.42 3.11 9.13
CA LYS A 144 27.24 2.60 9.85
C LYS A 144 26.58 1.47 9.09
N ASN A 145 26.01 0.53 9.85
CA ASN A 145 25.22 -0.54 9.28
C ASN A 145 23.81 -0.06 8.97
N ARG A 146 23.28 -0.56 7.84
CA ARG A 146 21.87 -0.42 7.47
C ARG A 146 20.99 -1.26 8.41
N GLY A 147 19.77 -0.81 8.70
CA GLY A 147 18.82 -1.60 9.49
C GLY A 147 19.10 -1.66 10.99
N GLU A 148 20.16 -1.01 11.47
CA GLU A 148 20.55 -1.04 12.88
C GLU A 148 20.08 0.19 13.67
N GLY A 149 19.14 0.98 13.14
CA GLY A 149 18.58 2.17 13.81
C GLY A 149 19.41 3.44 13.67
N TYR A 150 20.39 3.47 12.76
CA TYR A 150 21.13 4.69 12.43
C TYR A 150 20.36 5.54 11.42
N TYR A 151 20.31 6.85 11.67
CA TYR A 151 19.85 7.86 10.71
C TYR A 151 18.45 7.59 10.13
N ASN A 152 17.50 7.20 10.99
CA ASN A 152 16.09 7.23 10.62
C ASN A 152 15.73 8.65 10.18
N HIS A 153 15.02 8.80 9.07
CA HIS A 153 14.67 10.12 8.56
C HIS A 153 13.71 10.82 9.54
N ILE A 154 12.65 10.13 9.95
CA ILE A 154 11.66 10.64 10.90
C ILE A 154 11.45 9.59 11.99
N TYR A 155 11.43 10.01 13.25
CA TYR A 155 11.10 9.13 14.37
C TYR A 155 10.24 9.84 15.43
N PHE A 156 9.10 9.23 15.77
CA PHE A 156 8.21 9.67 16.84
C PHE A 156 7.88 8.56 17.85
N LEU A 157 7.55 8.97 19.06
CA LEU A 157 7.29 8.11 20.21
C LEU A 157 6.15 8.72 21.05
N ASN A 158 5.23 7.89 21.56
CA ASN A 158 4.08 8.35 22.38
C ASN A 158 3.25 9.45 21.70
N SER A 159 3.08 9.39 20.38
CA SER A 159 2.53 10.50 19.60
C SER A 159 1.14 10.21 19.02
N SER A 160 0.41 11.24 18.61
CA SER A 160 -0.90 11.07 17.98
C SER A 160 -1.13 12.04 16.81
N ASN A 161 -1.97 11.64 15.85
CA ASN A 161 -2.32 12.47 14.69
C ASN A 161 -1.07 12.93 13.91
N ILE A 162 -0.30 11.95 13.43
CA ILE A 162 0.95 12.18 12.68
C ILE A 162 0.69 11.92 11.20
N GLN A 163 0.96 12.92 10.37
CA GLN A 163 0.84 12.82 8.91
C GLN A 163 2.21 13.04 8.27
N VAL A 164 2.64 12.09 7.43
CA VAL A 164 3.85 12.22 6.61
C VAL A 164 3.50 11.92 5.17
N HIS A 165 3.54 12.93 4.31
CA HIS A 165 3.06 12.77 2.95
C HIS A 165 3.73 13.64 1.91
N SER A 166 3.61 13.25 0.64
CA SER A 166 4.20 13.99 -0.49
C SER A 166 5.73 14.21 -0.31
N MET A 167 6.42 13.28 0.35
CA MET A 167 7.86 13.33 0.59
C MET A 167 8.63 12.56 -0.47
N TYR A 168 9.86 12.97 -0.75
CA TYR A 168 10.86 12.11 -1.39
C TYR A 168 11.94 11.75 -0.38
N MET A 169 12.06 10.47 -0.01
CA MET A 169 13.03 10.02 0.99
C MET A 169 13.92 8.93 0.39
N HIS A 170 15.22 9.13 0.41
CA HIS A 170 16.13 8.19 -0.24
C HIS A 170 17.50 8.10 0.42
N ASP A 171 18.20 7.01 0.08
CA ASP A 171 19.59 6.76 0.44
C ASP A 171 19.87 6.90 1.95
N GLY A 172 18.95 6.44 2.80
CA GLY A 172 19.15 6.36 4.25
C GLY A 172 19.79 5.03 4.71
N HIS A 173 20.26 5.01 5.96
CA HIS A 173 20.66 3.78 6.67
C HIS A 173 19.51 3.17 7.49
N GLY A 174 18.55 3.99 7.89
CA GLY A 174 17.44 3.61 8.75
C GLY A 174 16.10 3.65 8.03
N ASP A 175 15.07 3.90 8.83
CA ASP A 175 13.67 3.98 8.44
C ASP A 175 13.30 5.33 7.81
N GLY A 176 12.27 5.36 6.98
CA GLY A 176 11.67 6.60 6.49
C GLY A 176 10.87 7.28 7.61
N LEU A 177 9.83 6.60 8.07
CA LEU A 177 9.12 6.93 9.30
C LEU A 177 9.18 5.73 10.25
N LYS A 178 9.87 5.88 11.37
CA LYS A 178 9.71 4.99 12.53
C LYS A 178 8.73 5.63 13.51
N ILE A 179 7.80 4.86 14.06
CA ILE A 179 6.85 5.40 15.04
C ILE A 179 6.46 4.36 16.08
N GLU A 180 6.46 4.75 17.36
CA GLU A 180 6.31 3.82 18.48
C GLU A 180 5.21 4.25 19.47
N ARG A 181 4.35 3.31 19.87
CA ARG A 181 3.22 3.47 20.81
C ARG A 181 2.43 4.75 20.58
N SER A 182 1.95 4.90 19.35
CA SER A 182 1.32 6.11 18.83
C SER A 182 -0.03 5.78 18.16
N SER A 183 -0.87 6.78 17.92
CA SER A 183 -2.20 6.59 17.31
C SER A 183 -2.55 7.58 16.22
N ASN A 184 -3.37 7.16 15.24
CA ASN A 184 -3.77 7.96 14.07
C ASN A 184 -2.55 8.40 13.23
N ILE A 185 -1.92 7.43 12.58
CA ILE A 185 -0.75 7.62 11.73
C ILE A 185 -1.18 7.54 10.27
N GLN A 186 -0.85 8.55 9.48
CA GLN A 186 -1.10 8.57 8.04
C GLN A 186 0.20 8.76 7.26
N PHE A 187 0.52 7.82 6.38
CA PHE A 187 1.76 7.80 5.60
C PHE A 187 1.45 7.63 4.11
N TYR A 188 1.42 8.71 3.33
CA TYR A 188 0.83 8.65 2.00
C TYR A 188 1.46 9.54 0.94
N ASP A 189 1.22 9.23 -0.35
CA ASP A 189 1.77 9.98 -1.48
C ASP A 189 3.30 10.15 -1.44
N ASN A 190 4.02 9.25 -0.76
CA ASN A 190 5.47 9.34 -0.62
C ASN A 190 6.18 8.55 -1.70
N ARG A 191 7.36 9.05 -2.09
CA ARG A 191 8.33 8.31 -2.89
C ARG A 191 9.52 7.92 -2.01
N MET A 192 9.76 6.63 -1.91
CA MET A 192 10.85 6.07 -1.11
C MET A 192 11.81 5.34 -2.03
N TYR A 193 13.11 5.66 -1.95
CA TYR A 193 14.11 5.00 -2.78
C TYR A 193 15.30 4.54 -1.97
N LYS A 194 15.41 3.22 -1.83
CA LYS A 194 16.57 2.53 -1.26
C LYS A 194 16.93 2.99 0.17
N LEU A 195 15.95 3.00 1.07
CA LEU A 195 16.25 3.17 2.48
C LEU A 195 16.95 1.95 3.07
N GLY A 196 17.72 2.16 4.14
CA GLY A 196 18.52 1.11 4.74
C GLY A 196 17.71 0.16 5.62
N HIS A 197 16.49 0.51 6.01
CA HIS A 197 15.56 -0.35 6.74
C HIS A 197 14.15 -0.31 6.11
N ASP A 198 13.12 0.14 6.84
CA ASP A 198 11.74 0.16 6.39
C ASP A 198 11.30 1.53 5.84
N GLY A 199 10.34 1.58 4.92
CA GLY A 199 9.70 2.84 4.52
C GLY A 199 8.89 3.45 5.67
N LEU A 200 7.97 2.65 6.21
CA LEU A 200 7.24 2.89 7.45
C LEU A 200 7.46 1.72 8.41
N PHE A 201 7.81 2.00 9.67
CA PHE A 201 7.84 1.01 10.74
C PHE A 201 7.01 1.49 11.94
N ALA A 202 5.81 0.94 12.10
CA ALA A 202 4.90 1.26 13.21
C ALA A 202 4.88 0.16 14.28
N ILE A 203 5.29 0.50 15.50
CA ILE A 203 5.45 -0.43 16.63
C ILE A 203 4.45 -0.09 17.72
N GLN A 204 3.59 -1.04 18.08
CA GLN A 204 2.57 -0.89 19.13
C GLN A 204 1.61 0.29 18.87
N CYS A 205 1.27 0.51 17.60
CA CYS A 205 0.44 1.63 17.16
C CYS A 205 -1.04 1.24 16.97
N GLN A 206 -1.89 2.26 16.89
CA GLN A 206 -3.33 2.14 16.61
C GLN A 206 -3.72 3.07 15.47
N ASN A 207 -4.62 2.65 14.58
CA ASN A 207 -5.10 3.44 13.44
C ASN A 207 -3.94 3.87 12.54
N VAL A 208 -3.33 2.92 11.84
CA VAL A 208 -2.20 3.15 10.93
C VAL A 208 -2.67 2.98 9.50
N GLU A 209 -2.54 4.01 8.68
CA GLU A 209 -2.91 3.95 7.27
C GLU A 209 -1.75 4.40 6.39
N ALA A 210 -1.41 3.58 5.40
CA ALA A 210 -0.38 3.92 4.42
C ALA A 210 -0.85 3.64 3.00
N TRP A 211 -0.90 4.69 2.17
CA TRP A 211 -1.46 4.59 0.84
C TRP A 211 -0.80 5.44 -0.24
N ASN A 212 -0.95 5.00 -1.48
CA ASN A 212 -0.42 5.68 -2.67
C ASN A 212 1.08 6.00 -2.58
N ASN A 213 1.85 5.17 -1.86
CA ASN A 213 3.30 5.30 -1.79
C ASN A 213 3.96 4.50 -2.92
N THR A 214 5.05 5.02 -3.46
CA THR A 214 5.95 4.30 -4.36
C THR A 214 7.26 3.99 -3.63
N ILE A 215 7.54 2.70 -3.39
CA ILE A 215 8.62 2.27 -2.50
C ILE A 215 9.54 1.28 -3.22
N THR A 216 10.82 1.63 -3.34
CA THR A 216 11.87 0.68 -3.74
C THR A 216 12.69 0.26 -2.53
N CYS A 217 12.46 -0.96 -2.06
CA CYS A 217 13.12 -1.55 -0.90
C CYS A 217 14.61 -1.80 -1.19
N ARG A 218 15.47 -1.60 -0.18
CA ARG A 218 16.91 -1.95 -0.26
C ARG A 218 17.37 -3.01 0.72
N THR A 219 16.86 -3.10 1.95
CA THR A 219 17.40 -4.08 2.92
C THR A 219 16.31 -4.88 3.62
N ASN A 220 15.26 -4.22 4.10
CA ASN A 220 14.16 -4.84 4.81
C ASN A 220 12.84 -4.57 4.08
N SER A 221 11.84 -3.97 4.72
CA SER A 221 10.50 -3.92 4.15
C SER A 221 10.08 -2.57 3.59
N GLY A 222 9.08 -2.55 2.73
CA GLY A 222 8.47 -1.29 2.31
C GLY A 222 7.63 -0.70 3.45
N LEU A 223 6.73 -1.51 3.98
CA LEU A 223 5.86 -1.16 5.11
C LEU A 223 5.93 -2.25 6.17
N ARG A 224 6.07 -1.87 7.43
CA ARG A 224 6.14 -2.79 8.56
C ARG A 224 5.26 -2.36 9.72
N ILE A 225 4.54 -3.32 10.28
CA ILE A 225 3.91 -3.19 11.59
C ILE A 225 4.42 -4.26 12.56
N LEU A 226 4.60 -3.86 13.82
CA LEU A 226 4.89 -4.76 14.93
C LEU A 226 3.91 -4.51 16.07
N ASN A 227 3.09 -5.50 16.43
CA ASN A 227 2.11 -5.41 17.52
C ASN A 227 1.13 -4.22 17.38
N SER A 228 0.74 -3.86 16.16
CA SER A 228 -0.14 -2.71 15.85
C SER A 228 -1.51 -3.18 15.31
N ASN A 229 -2.56 -2.38 15.52
CA ASN A 229 -3.95 -2.72 15.15
C ASN A 229 -4.65 -1.57 14.41
N HIS A 230 -5.80 -1.88 13.79
CA HIS A 230 -6.56 -0.96 12.94
C HIS A 230 -5.68 -0.44 11.80
N VAL A 231 -5.11 -1.37 11.03
CA VAL A 231 -4.09 -1.08 10.02
C VAL A 231 -4.67 -1.23 8.62
N LYS A 232 -4.41 -0.26 7.76
CA LYS A 232 -4.76 -0.29 6.34
C LYS A 232 -3.57 0.05 5.47
N PHE A 233 -3.12 -0.89 4.65
CA PHE A 233 -2.08 -0.66 3.65
C PHE A 233 -2.67 -0.85 2.27
N HIS A 234 -2.81 0.23 1.50
CA HIS A 234 -3.48 0.16 0.20
C HIS A 234 -2.97 1.08 -0.89
N ASP A 235 -3.24 0.70 -2.15
CA ASP A 235 -2.87 1.47 -3.33
C ASP A 235 -1.36 1.79 -3.43
N ASN A 236 -0.50 1.02 -2.74
CA ASN A 236 0.95 1.21 -2.80
C ASN A 236 1.56 0.44 -3.97
N ILE A 237 2.65 0.97 -4.52
CA ILE A 237 3.53 0.28 -5.47
C ILE A 237 4.84 -0.01 -4.74
N ILE A 238 5.14 -1.29 -4.55
CA ILE A 238 6.31 -1.73 -3.77
C ILE A 238 7.15 -2.68 -4.61
N ASP A 239 8.42 -2.32 -4.80
CA ASP A 239 9.40 -3.15 -5.47
C ASP A 239 10.72 -3.25 -4.70
N SER A 240 11.68 -3.97 -5.28
CA SER A 240 13.06 -4.00 -4.80
C SER A 240 14.00 -3.78 -5.97
N PHE A 241 15.15 -3.16 -5.73
CA PHE A 241 16.17 -3.04 -6.76
C PHE A 241 16.96 -4.35 -6.90
N SER A 242 17.35 -4.73 -8.11
CA SER A 242 18.14 -5.94 -8.34
C SER A 242 19.59 -5.77 -7.87
N HIS A 243 19.91 -6.30 -6.69
CA HIS A 243 21.27 -6.31 -6.13
C HIS A 243 21.42 -7.40 -5.07
N TRP A 244 22.62 -7.98 -4.91
CA TRP A 244 22.87 -9.05 -3.93
C TRP A 244 22.60 -8.64 -2.46
N SER A 245 22.58 -7.34 -2.20
CA SER A 245 22.27 -6.77 -0.89
C SER A 245 20.86 -6.19 -0.81
N ALA A 246 20.05 -6.36 -1.85
CA ALA A 246 18.62 -6.09 -1.81
C ALA A 246 17.97 -7.18 -0.96
N GLY A 247 17.03 -6.82 -0.09
CA GLY A 247 16.45 -7.78 0.84
C GLY A 247 15.15 -7.31 1.44
N GLY A 248 14.50 -8.25 2.12
CA GLY A 248 13.26 -8.12 2.90
C GLY A 248 11.96 -8.27 2.10
N SER A 249 10.84 -8.15 2.79
CA SER A 249 9.49 -8.31 2.23
C SER A 249 8.92 -7.00 1.72
N GLY A 250 8.02 -7.01 0.74
CA GLY A 250 7.29 -5.77 0.38
C GLY A 250 6.54 -5.18 1.58
N ILE A 251 5.78 -6.02 2.28
CA ILE A 251 5.07 -5.68 3.53
C ILE A 251 5.38 -6.72 4.60
N LEU A 252 5.68 -6.26 5.81
CA LEU A 252 5.91 -7.10 6.99
C LEU A 252 4.86 -6.85 8.07
N ILE A 253 4.15 -7.91 8.46
CA ILE A 253 3.21 -7.90 9.57
C ILE A 253 3.74 -8.84 10.64
N GLU A 254 4.16 -8.27 11.76
CA GLU A 254 4.90 -9.01 12.77
C GLU A 254 4.21 -8.94 14.13
N LYS A 255 3.96 -10.11 14.72
CA LYS A 255 3.46 -10.28 16.08
C LYS A 255 4.50 -10.96 16.96
N THR A 256 4.73 -10.33 18.11
CA THR A 256 5.53 -10.90 19.22
C THR A 256 4.79 -10.89 20.54
N THR A 257 4.15 -9.77 20.87
CA THR A 257 3.44 -9.55 22.14
C THR A 257 2.21 -8.69 21.89
N GLY A 258 1.18 -8.81 22.73
CA GLY A 258 -0.05 -8.04 22.56
C GLY A 258 -0.93 -8.55 21.41
N VAL A 259 -2.09 -7.91 21.25
CA VAL A 259 -3.12 -8.29 20.28
C VAL A 259 -2.77 -7.72 18.91
N MET A 260 -2.98 -8.51 17.86
CA MET A 260 -2.98 -8.06 16.47
C MET A 260 -4.19 -8.64 15.74
N SER A 261 -5.17 -7.78 15.51
CA SER A 261 -6.33 -8.02 14.67
C SER A 261 -6.71 -6.73 13.93
N ASP A 262 -7.66 -6.84 12.99
CA ASP A 262 -8.11 -5.70 12.17
C ASP A 262 -6.97 -5.07 11.35
N ILE A 263 -6.42 -5.89 10.44
CA ILE A 263 -5.34 -5.50 9.52
C ILE A 263 -5.81 -5.81 8.11
N GLU A 264 -5.84 -4.81 7.25
CA GLU A 264 -6.33 -4.88 5.88
C GLU A 264 -5.22 -4.45 4.90
N VAL A 265 -4.90 -5.30 3.92
CA VAL A 265 -3.89 -5.04 2.90
C VAL A 265 -4.53 -5.20 1.52
N TYR A 266 -4.71 -4.10 0.78
CA TYR A 266 -5.51 -4.15 -0.44
C TYR A 266 -5.11 -3.21 -1.55
N ASN A 267 -5.48 -3.54 -2.79
CA ASN A 267 -5.16 -2.73 -3.99
C ASN A 267 -3.67 -2.41 -4.18
N ASN A 268 -2.75 -3.08 -3.49
CA ASN A 268 -1.32 -2.86 -3.69
C ASN A 268 -0.84 -3.58 -4.95
N THR A 269 0.24 -3.07 -5.52
CA THR A 269 1.01 -3.74 -6.57
C THR A 269 2.40 -4.01 -6.00
N ILE A 270 2.66 -5.27 -5.67
CA ILE A 270 3.89 -5.71 -5.02
C ILE A 270 4.64 -6.59 -6.01
N HIS A 271 5.82 -6.16 -6.43
CA HIS A 271 6.46 -6.81 -7.55
C HIS A 271 7.98 -6.79 -7.51
N ASN A 272 8.60 -7.77 -8.15
CA ASN A 272 10.06 -7.87 -8.25
C ASN A 272 10.76 -7.72 -6.87
N THR A 273 10.10 -8.16 -5.80
CA THR A 273 10.69 -8.16 -4.46
C THR A 273 11.75 -9.26 -4.36
N TYR A 274 12.81 -9.00 -3.61
CA TYR A 274 13.80 -10.02 -3.31
C TYR A 274 13.22 -11.07 -2.34
N GLY A 275 12.78 -10.64 -1.17
CA GLY A 275 12.02 -11.49 -0.24
C GLY A 275 10.56 -11.65 -0.65
N PRO A 276 9.71 -12.12 0.28
CA PRO A 276 8.28 -12.25 0.05
C PRO A 276 7.61 -10.94 -0.40
N GLY A 277 6.52 -11.04 -1.16
CA GLY A 277 5.66 -9.87 -1.37
C GLY A 277 5.08 -9.38 -0.04
N ILE A 278 4.48 -10.28 0.73
CA ILE A 278 4.04 -10.06 2.11
C ILE A 278 4.64 -11.14 3.01
N TRP A 279 5.16 -10.75 4.16
CA TRP A 279 5.56 -11.64 5.22
C TRP A 279 4.73 -11.38 6.48
N LEU A 280 3.99 -12.39 6.91
CA LEU A 280 3.10 -12.36 8.08
C LEU A 280 3.61 -13.37 9.11
N LEU A 281 4.08 -12.93 10.27
CA LEU A 281 4.61 -13.85 11.28
C LEU A 281 4.12 -13.54 12.69
N GLY A 282 3.68 -14.58 13.39
CA GLY A 282 3.43 -14.56 14.82
C GLY A 282 4.34 -15.54 15.55
N TYR A 283 5.19 -15.04 16.44
CA TYR A 283 6.16 -15.85 17.18
C TYR A 283 6.31 -15.38 18.62
N GLY A 284 7.17 -16.05 19.41
CA GLY A 284 7.37 -15.76 20.82
C GLY A 284 6.62 -16.74 21.72
N TYR A 285 5.90 -16.24 22.73
CA TYR A 285 5.08 -17.10 23.59
C TYR A 285 3.85 -17.63 22.85
N SER A 286 3.27 -18.72 23.33
CA SER A 286 1.95 -19.15 22.86
C SER A 286 0.89 -18.12 23.24
N TYR A 287 -0.08 -17.89 22.35
CA TYR A 287 -1.17 -16.95 22.51
C TYR A 287 -2.48 -17.58 22.04
N PRO A 288 -3.62 -17.18 22.61
CA PRO A 288 -4.93 -17.61 22.12
C PRO A 288 -5.24 -16.95 20.77
N MET A 289 -6.24 -17.48 20.09
CA MET A 289 -6.63 -17.12 18.74
C MET A 289 -6.93 -15.62 18.58
N GLU A 290 -7.65 -15.06 19.55
CA GLU A 290 -8.14 -13.67 19.56
C GLU A 290 -7.02 -12.63 19.62
N GLU A 291 -5.78 -13.05 19.92
CA GLU A 291 -4.62 -12.15 19.94
C GLU A 291 -3.90 -12.05 18.59
N ALA A 292 -4.24 -12.86 17.59
CA ALA A 292 -3.51 -12.96 16.33
C ALA A 292 -4.39 -13.44 15.18
N GLU A 293 -5.41 -12.67 14.81
CA GLU A 293 -6.41 -13.14 13.86
C GLU A 293 -6.91 -12.06 12.89
N ASN A 294 -7.63 -12.50 11.85
CA ASN A 294 -8.40 -11.64 10.96
C ASN A 294 -7.55 -10.62 10.19
N VAL A 295 -6.40 -11.07 9.66
CA VAL A 295 -5.66 -10.31 8.64
C VAL A 295 -6.33 -10.53 7.30
N TYR A 296 -6.76 -9.46 6.65
CA TYR A 296 -7.48 -9.47 5.38
C TYR A 296 -6.61 -8.94 4.24
N ILE A 297 -6.26 -9.80 3.27
CA ILE A 297 -5.37 -9.48 2.16
C ILE A 297 -6.15 -9.66 0.87
N HIS A 298 -6.49 -8.56 0.19
CA HIS A 298 -7.39 -8.65 -0.97
C HIS A 298 -7.12 -7.66 -2.10
N HIS A 299 -7.48 -8.01 -3.33
CA HIS A 299 -7.38 -7.10 -4.48
C HIS A 299 -5.95 -6.60 -4.77
N ASN A 300 -4.92 -7.32 -4.30
CA ASN A 300 -3.53 -7.02 -4.59
C ASN A 300 -3.09 -7.73 -5.89
N VAL A 301 -2.05 -7.19 -6.50
CA VAL A 301 -1.30 -7.84 -7.58
C VAL A 301 0.11 -8.16 -7.09
N PHE A 302 0.51 -9.40 -7.29
CA PHE A 302 1.85 -9.90 -7.07
C PHE A 302 2.44 -10.37 -8.39
N TYR A 303 3.60 -9.84 -8.78
CA TYR A 303 4.34 -10.42 -9.90
C TYR A 303 5.85 -10.39 -9.72
N GLY A 304 6.51 -11.48 -10.10
CA GLY A 304 7.97 -11.60 -9.97
C GLY A 304 8.48 -11.46 -8.53
N THR A 305 7.67 -11.71 -7.50
CA THR A 305 8.11 -11.63 -6.10
C THR A 305 8.91 -12.86 -5.70
N GLY A 306 9.84 -12.70 -4.76
CA GLY A 306 10.58 -13.80 -4.14
C GLY A 306 11.86 -14.22 -4.87
N THR A 307 12.58 -13.27 -5.44
CA THR A 307 13.74 -13.52 -6.32
C THR A 307 15.07 -13.74 -5.60
N ASP A 308 15.14 -13.58 -4.28
CA ASP A 308 16.40 -13.61 -3.50
C ASP A 308 17.14 -14.96 -3.64
N PRO A 309 18.41 -14.96 -4.08
CA PRO A 309 19.22 -16.17 -4.22
C PRO A 309 19.77 -16.72 -2.89
N ASN A 310 19.65 -15.99 -1.79
CA ASN A 310 20.34 -16.29 -0.53
C ASN A 310 19.41 -16.87 0.55
N ILE A 311 18.10 -16.72 0.39
CA ILE A 311 17.08 -17.18 1.35
C ILE A 311 16.04 -18.09 0.66
N ASP A 312 15.44 -18.97 1.45
CA ASP A 312 14.44 -19.96 1.02
C ASP A 312 13.01 -19.56 1.37
N TRP A 313 12.84 -18.67 2.35
CA TRP A 313 11.55 -18.10 2.78
C TRP A 313 11.09 -16.97 1.84
N VAL A 314 10.98 -17.25 0.55
CA VAL A 314 10.50 -16.32 -0.47
C VAL A 314 9.13 -16.74 -1.01
N GLY A 315 8.37 -15.84 -1.63
CA GLY A 315 7.03 -16.14 -2.15
C GLY A 315 6.20 -14.91 -2.53
N GLY A 316 4.93 -15.11 -2.87
CA GLY A 316 3.93 -14.05 -2.85
C GLY A 316 3.62 -13.63 -1.42
N ILE A 317 3.02 -14.53 -0.65
CA ILE A 317 2.72 -14.40 0.78
C ILE A 317 3.38 -15.54 1.52
N VAL A 318 4.24 -15.22 2.49
CA VAL A 318 4.78 -16.17 3.45
C VAL A 318 4.15 -15.89 4.80
N THR A 319 3.48 -16.89 5.39
CA THR A 319 2.74 -16.70 6.64
C THR A 319 2.96 -17.81 7.67
N SER A 320 2.98 -17.43 8.94
CA SER A 320 2.99 -18.34 10.09
C SER A 320 2.41 -17.66 11.33
N GLY A 321 1.72 -18.40 12.20
CA GLY A 321 1.33 -17.88 13.52
C GLY A 321 0.12 -16.95 13.57
N PHE A 322 -0.63 -16.78 12.49
CA PHE A 322 -1.90 -16.05 12.49
C PHE A 322 -3.08 -17.00 12.22
N TYR A 323 -4.19 -16.73 12.89
CA TYR A 323 -5.46 -17.44 12.75
C TYR A 323 -6.39 -16.69 11.78
N ASN A 324 -7.26 -17.41 11.08
CA ASN A 324 -8.28 -16.84 10.21
C ASN A 324 -7.75 -15.75 9.25
N THR A 325 -6.55 -15.92 8.72
CA THR A 325 -6.04 -15.02 7.68
C THR A 325 -6.88 -15.25 6.43
N LEU A 326 -7.49 -14.20 5.88
CA LEU A 326 -8.28 -14.27 4.65
C LEU A 326 -7.49 -13.63 3.50
N VAL A 327 -7.12 -14.45 2.52
CA VAL A 327 -6.47 -14.03 1.28
C VAL A 327 -7.48 -14.19 0.16
N GLU A 328 -8.06 -13.11 -0.35
CA GLU A 328 -9.07 -13.24 -1.41
C GLU A 328 -9.01 -12.22 -2.53
N ASN A 329 -9.47 -12.60 -3.72
CA ASN A 329 -9.52 -11.69 -4.86
C ASN A 329 -8.14 -11.06 -5.17
N ASN A 330 -7.03 -11.79 -5.04
CA ASN A 330 -5.71 -11.33 -5.48
C ASN A 330 -5.33 -11.95 -6.83
N VAL A 331 -4.31 -11.39 -7.48
CA VAL A 331 -3.63 -12.02 -8.63
C VAL A 331 -2.17 -12.25 -8.27
N PHE A 332 -1.70 -13.47 -8.48
CA PHE A 332 -0.30 -13.87 -8.38
C PHE A 332 0.16 -14.37 -9.73
N ASP A 333 1.16 -13.72 -10.33
CA ASP A 333 1.68 -14.04 -11.65
C ASP A 333 3.22 -14.12 -11.62
N GLY A 334 3.77 -15.31 -11.87
CA GLY A 334 5.24 -15.44 -11.92
C GLY A 334 5.91 -15.30 -10.55
N THR A 335 5.21 -15.61 -9.45
CA THR A 335 5.81 -15.60 -8.11
C THR A 335 6.78 -16.78 -7.95
N TYR A 336 7.96 -16.52 -7.42
CA TYR A 336 8.95 -17.55 -7.13
C TYR A 336 8.58 -18.32 -5.86
N HIS A 337 8.95 -19.60 -5.79
CA HIS A 337 8.61 -20.55 -4.72
C HIS A 337 7.14 -20.99 -4.70
N ALA A 338 6.23 -20.08 -4.38
CA ALA A 338 4.79 -20.25 -4.45
C ALA A 338 4.06 -18.92 -4.19
N ALA A 339 2.78 -18.87 -4.56
CA ALA A 339 1.97 -17.69 -4.32
C ALA A 339 1.68 -17.51 -2.82
N ILE A 340 1.34 -18.60 -2.10
CA ILE A 340 1.02 -18.55 -0.66
C ILE A 340 1.66 -19.73 0.07
N ILE A 341 2.36 -19.47 1.18
CA ILE A 341 3.19 -20.46 1.86
C ILE A 341 3.00 -20.40 3.38
N HIS A 342 2.75 -21.55 4.01
CA HIS A 342 2.97 -21.72 5.46
C HIS A 342 4.39 -22.14 5.75
N MET A 343 5.21 -21.21 6.22
CA MET A 343 6.57 -21.45 6.70
C MET A 343 7.09 -20.27 7.52
N TYR A 344 8.22 -20.48 8.19
CA TYR A 344 9.01 -19.42 8.83
C TYR A 344 10.50 -19.68 8.59
N PRO A 345 11.36 -18.65 8.60
CA PRO A 345 12.80 -18.81 8.47
C PRO A 345 13.38 -19.64 9.63
N THR A 346 14.35 -20.50 9.34
CA THR A 346 15.05 -21.30 10.36
C THR A 346 16.55 -20.95 10.41
N GLY A 347 17.22 -21.27 11.53
CA GLY A 347 18.67 -21.09 11.67
C GLY A 347 19.14 -19.67 12.03
N GLY A 348 18.22 -18.73 12.26
CA GLY A 348 18.53 -17.41 12.82
C GLY A 348 18.78 -17.45 14.33
N SER A 349 19.29 -16.35 14.89
CA SER A 349 19.47 -16.19 16.34
C SER A 349 18.15 -16.09 17.12
N THR A 350 17.08 -15.66 16.43
CA THR A 350 15.73 -15.54 16.98
C THR A 350 14.91 -16.74 16.50
N ASP A 351 14.25 -17.42 17.43
CA ASP A 351 13.30 -18.48 17.11
C ASP A 351 11.97 -17.86 16.64
N LEU A 352 11.71 -17.94 15.34
CA LEU A 352 10.49 -17.43 14.71
C LEU A 352 9.37 -18.48 14.63
N SER A 353 9.55 -19.67 15.24
CA SER A 353 8.51 -20.69 15.21
C SER A 353 7.30 -20.29 16.08
N PRO A 354 6.07 -20.39 15.53
CA PRO A 354 4.86 -20.23 16.32
C PRO A 354 4.72 -21.37 17.33
N LYS A 355 4.18 -21.07 18.52
CA LYS A 355 4.10 -22.03 19.64
C LYS A 355 2.72 -22.66 19.84
N GLY A 356 1.71 -22.22 19.09
CA GLY A 356 0.37 -22.78 19.08
C GLY A 356 0.15 -23.80 17.96
N THR A 357 -1.12 -24.19 17.80
CA THR A 357 -1.61 -25.01 16.67
C THR A 357 -2.96 -24.47 16.21
N GLY A 358 -3.47 -24.98 15.08
CA GLY A 358 -4.78 -24.61 14.55
C GLY A 358 -4.77 -23.30 13.76
N TYR A 359 -3.59 -22.86 13.30
CA TYR A 359 -3.47 -21.66 12.46
C TYR A 359 -4.11 -21.92 11.10
N THR A 360 -5.06 -21.07 10.72
CA THR A 360 -5.86 -21.22 9.50
C THR A 360 -5.61 -20.06 8.53
N THR A 361 -5.48 -20.39 7.25
CA THR A 361 -5.50 -19.40 6.17
C THR A 361 -6.57 -19.80 5.15
N ILE A 362 -7.54 -18.92 4.95
CA ILE A 362 -8.58 -19.06 3.95
C ILE A 362 -8.08 -18.37 2.69
N VAL A 363 -8.05 -19.09 1.58
CA VAL A 363 -7.60 -18.61 0.28
C VAL A 363 -8.74 -18.77 -0.70
N ARG A 364 -9.29 -17.65 -1.16
CA ARG A 364 -10.55 -17.65 -1.91
C ARG A 364 -10.53 -16.71 -3.10
N ASN A 365 -11.15 -17.05 -4.22
CA ASN A 365 -11.29 -16.15 -5.38
C ASN A 365 -9.97 -15.56 -5.90
N ASN A 366 -8.81 -16.18 -5.64
CA ASN A 366 -7.54 -15.68 -6.17
C ASN A 366 -7.29 -16.28 -7.56
N ILE A 367 -6.52 -15.56 -8.37
CA ILE A 367 -5.93 -16.13 -9.60
C ILE A 367 -4.44 -16.32 -9.35
N ILE A 368 -3.98 -17.57 -9.45
CA ILE A 368 -2.60 -17.97 -9.18
C ILE A 368 -2.05 -18.64 -10.43
N VAL A 369 -1.15 -17.93 -11.12
CA VAL A 369 -0.62 -18.38 -12.40
C VAL A 369 0.90 -18.29 -12.48
N ASN A 370 1.45 -19.16 -13.33
CA ASN A 370 2.85 -19.12 -13.77
C ASN A 370 3.87 -19.16 -12.63
N THR A 371 3.56 -19.76 -11.47
CA THR A 371 4.52 -19.77 -10.36
C THR A 371 5.82 -20.49 -10.74
N LEU A 372 6.94 -19.96 -10.26
CA LEU A 372 8.29 -20.33 -10.68
C LEU A 372 9.06 -21.02 -9.55
N GLN A 373 10.03 -21.84 -9.90
CA GLN A 373 11.01 -22.35 -8.93
C GLN A 373 11.74 -21.18 -8.27
N ARG A 374 11.95 -21.25 -6.95
CA ARG A 374 12.75 -20.25 -6.23
C ARG A 374 14.23 -20.39 -6.60
N THR A 375 15.02 -19.34 -6.37
CA THR A 375 16.44 -19.34 -6.74
C THR A 375 17.30 -20.22 -5.82
N LYS A 376 17.14 -20.09 -4.50
CA LYS A 376 17.84 -20.92 -3.52
C LYS A 376 17.20 -22.28 -3.38
N ASP A 377 17.95 -23.36 -3.54
CA ASP A 377 17.43 -24.74 -3.39
C ASP A 377 16.13 -24.97 -4.21
N PRO A 378 16.18 -24.85 -5.55
CA PRO A 378 15.00 -24.78 -6.43
C PRO A 378 14.17 -26.06 -6.52
N SER A 379 14.78 -27.21 -6.25
CA SER A 379 14.17 -28.53 -6.48
C SER A 379 12.86 -28.70 -5.70
N GLY A 380 11.77 -29.03 -6.40
CA GLY A 380 10.46 -29.26 -5.76
C GLY A 380 9.78 -27.99 -5.26
N THR A 381 10.05 -26.84 -5.90
CA THR A 381 9.38 -25.55 -5.63
C THR A 381 8.69 -25.03 -6.88
N GLY A 382 7.85 -24.00 -6.73
CA GLY A 382 7.05 -23.42 -7.82
C GLY A 382 5.61 -23.92 -7.81
N TYR A 383 5.02 -24.07 -6.62
CA TYR A 383 3.62 -24.48 -6.47
C TYR A 383 2.69 -23.26 -6.47
N GLY A 384 1.38 -23.47 -6.60
CA GLY A 384 0.40 -22.43 -6.27
C GLY A 384 0.42 -22.12 -4.77
N VAL A 385 0.14 -23.14 -3.95
CA VAL A 385 0.09 -23.05 -2.48
C VAL A 385 0.92 -24.16 -1.84
N ILE A 386 1.68 -23.83 -0.79
CA ILE A 386 2.51 -24.80 -0.05
C ILE A 386 2.25 -24.73 1.45
N ASN A 387 1.99 -25.87 2.08
CA ASN A 387 2.01 -26.01 3.53
C ASN A 387 3.22 -26.83 4.00
N TYR A 388 4.25 -26.16 4.51
CA TYR A 388 5.39 -26.84 5.15
C TYR A 388 5.17 -27.11 6.64
N LEU A 389 4.03 -26.67 7.21
CA LEU A 389 3.68 -26.80 8.63
C LEU A 389 2.36 -27.56 8.85
N PRO A 390 2.11 -28.71 8.19
CA PRO A 390 0.79 -29.36 8.17
C PRO A 390 0.31 -29.88 9.53
N GLU A 391 1.19 -30.03 10.51
CA GLU A 391 0.83 -30.44 11.88
C GLU A 391 0.18 -29.30 12.69
N THR A 392 0.44 -28.05 12.33
CA THR A 392 0.03 -26.87 13.11
C THR A 392 -0.77 -25.85 12.30
N HIS A 393 -0.64 -25.86 10.97
CA HIS A 393 -1.30 -24.94 10.05
C HIS A 393 -2.14 -25.68 9.03
N SER A 394 -3.23 -25.06 8.58
CA SER A 394 -4.07 -25.58 7.51
C SER A 394 -4.57 -24.49 6.56
N PHE A 395 -4.77 -24.87 5.31
CA PHE A 395 -5.43 -24.03 4.31
C PHE A 395 -6.89 -24.44 4.13
N VAL A 396 -7.76 -23.45 3.93
CA VAL A 396 -9.10 -23.62 3.36
C VAL A 396 -9.07 -22.95 1.99
N LEU A 397 -9.14 -23.75 0.92
CA LEU A 397 -8.99 -23.30 -0.46
C LEU A 397 -10.35 -23.33 -1.17
N GLU A 398 -10.83 -22.18 -1.66
CA GLU A 398 -12.19 -22.06 -2.20
C GLU A 398 -12.27 -21.19 -3.47
N ASN A 399 -12.71 -21.78 -4.59
CA ASN A 399 -13.00 -21.06 -5.83
C ASN A 399 -11.85 -20.15 -6.33
N ASN A 400 -10.61 -20.59 -6.16
CA ASN A 400 -9.45 -20.00 -6.80
C ASN A 400 -9.30 -20.52 -8.22
N CYS A 401 -8.58 -19.77 -9.06
CA CYS A 401 -8.18 -20.18 -10.39
C CYS A 401 -6.67 -20.45 -10.41
N PHE A 402 -6.27 -21.66 -10.79
CA PHE A 402 -4.88 -22.05 -10.97
C PHE A 402 -4.57 -22.34 -12.43
N TYR A 403 -3.43 -21.85 -12.93
CA TYR A 403 -2.99 -22.14 -14.29
C TYR A 403 -1.46 -22.08 -14.44
N ASN A 404 -0.88 -23.09 -15.09
CA ASN A 404 0.53 -23.10 -15.49
C ASN A 404 1.55 -22.94 -14.34
N ASN A 405 1.27 -23.50 -13.16
CA ASN A 405 2.20 -23.49 -12.01
C ASN A 405 3.28 -24.58 -12.16
N SER A 406 4.55 -24.23 -12.02
CA SER A 406 5.67 -25.08 -12.48
C SER A 406 5.83 -26.42 -11.75
N ALA A 407 5.46 -26.52 -10.47
CA ALA A 407 5.48 -27.76 -9.69
C ALA A 407 4.09 -28.34 -9.39
N GLY A 408 3.02 -27.64 -9.79
CA GLY A 408 1.63 -27.99 -9.55
C GLY A 408 0.92 -27.00 -8.62
N ASP A 409 -0.35 -27.24 -8.33
CA ASP A 409 -1.17 -26.24 -7.63
C ASP A 409 -1.01 -26.29 -6.12
N TYR A 410 -0.79 -27.48 -5.55
CA TYR A 410 -0.78 -27.68 -4.10
C TYR A 410 0.37 -28.59 -3.64
N MET A 411 0.95 -28.26 -2.48
CA MET A 411 1.72 -29.17 -1.64
C MET A 411 1.13 -29.17 -0.23
N ASN A 412 0.76 -30.35 0.29
CA ASN A 412 0.12 -30.53 1.60
C ASN A 412 -1.14 -29.67 1.81
N ALA A 413 -1.87 -29.43 0.72
CA ALA A 413 -3.16 -28.76 0.69
C ALA A 413 -4.01 -29.38 -0.42
N SER A 414 -5.32 -29.14 -0.39
CA SER A 414 -6.25 -29.63 -1.41
C SER A 414 -7.51 -28.79 -1.45
N SER A 415 -8.16 -28.75 -2.62
CA SER A 415 -9.45 -28.10 -2.82
C SER A 415 -10.40 -28.99 -3.61
N THR A 416 -11.70 -28.79 -3.41
CA THR A 416 -12.77 -29.43 -4.19
C THR A 416 -13.54 -28.43 -5.06
N SER A 417 -13.28 -27.13 -4.93
CA SER A 417 -14.04 -26.06 -5.60
C SER A 417 -13.20 -25.14 -6.48
N ASP A 418 -11.86 -25.23 -6.40
CA ASP A 418 -10.95 -24.50 -7.26
C ASP A 418 -11.07 -24.95 -8.74
N ILE A 419 -10.75 -24.03 -9.65
CA ILE A 419 -10.77 -24.26 -11.10
C ILE A 419 -9.35 -24.23 -11.68
N HIS A 420 -9.10 -25.05 -12.70
CA HIS A 420 -7.77 -25.27 -13.27
C HIS A 420 -7.75 -24.92 -14.76
N VAL A 421 -7.86 -23.63 -15.06
CA VAL A 421 -8.11 -23.11 -16.42
C VAL A 421 -7.37 -21.80 -16.64
N ASP A 422 -7.02 -21.49 -17.88
CA ASP A 422 -6.46 -20.19 -18.25
C ASP A 422 -7.47 -19.07 -17.89
N PRO A 423 -7.07 -18.07 -17.07
CA PRO A 423 -7.95 -16.97 -16.68
C PRO A 423 -8.26 -16.03 -17.85
N HIS A 424 -7.57 -16.13 -18.98
CA HIS A 424 -7.75 -15.28 -20.15
C HIS A 424 -7.72 -13.79 -19.82
N PHE A 425 -6.59 -13.36 -19.25
CA PHE A 425 -6.32 -11.95 -19.02
C PHE A 425 -6.34 -11.15 -20.32
N ALA A 426 -6.68 -9.87 -20.18
CA ALA A 426 -6.66 -8.88 -21.24
C ALA A 426 -5.26 -8.74 -21.85
N ASN A 427 -4.25 -8.49 -21.00
CA ASN A 427 -2.86 -8.36 -21.39
C ASN A 427 -1.92 -8.61 -20.18
N GLU A 428 -1.64 -9.88 -19.94
CA GLU A 428 -0.77 -10.37 -18.87
C GLU A 428 0.65 -9.77 -18.90
N ILE A 429 1.25 -9.63 -20.09
CA ILE A 429 2.62 -9.09 -20.28
C ILE A 429 2.76 -7.66 -19.73
N ASN A 430 1.70 -6.87 -19.84
CA ASN A 430 1.66 -5.49 -19.31
C ASN A 430 0.93 -5.41 -17.97
N HIS A 431 0.70 -6.55 -17.30
CA HIS A 431 0.03 -6.65 -16.01
C HIS A 431 -1.42 -6.08 -16.00
N ASP A 432 -2.10 -6.11 -17.16
CA ASP A 432 -3.55 -5.86 -17.25
C ASP A 432 -4.30 -7.17 -17.02
N TYR A 433 -4.59 -7.42 -15.74
CA TYR A 433 -5.27 -8.64 -15.27
C TYR A 433 -6.80 -8.54 -15.33
N HIS A 434 -7.38 -7.59 -16.05
CA HIS A 434 -8.82 -7.64 -16.32
C HIS A 434 -9.13 -8.91 -17.12
N LEU A 435 -10.23 -9.57 -16.78
CA LEU A 435 -10.68 -10.77 -17.48
C LEU A 435 -11.23 -10.38 -18.86
N LYS A 436 -10.85 -11.11 -19.92
CA LYS A 436 -11.47 -10.92 -21.24
C LYS A 436 -12.97 -11.19 -21.15
N SER A 437 -13.77 -10.36 -21.82
CA SER A 437 -15.23 -10.52 -21.82
C SER A 437 -15.89 -10.11 -23.14
N THR A 438 -16.78 -10.96 -23.64
CA THR A 438 -17.70 -10.60 -24.74
C THR A 438 -18.77 -9.58 -24.32
N GLY A 439 -19.07 -9.50 -23.02
CA GLY A 439 -19.97 -8.51 -22.42
C GLY A 439 -19.31 -7.16 -22.15
N GLY A 440 -18.01 -7.22 -21.88
CA GLY A 440 -17.10 -6.11 -21.85
C GLY A 440 -16.27 -6.05 -20.57
N ARG A 441 -15.06 -5.53 -20.68
CA ARG A 441 -14.14 -5.26 -19.57
C ARG A 441 -13.71 -3.80 -19.55
N TRP A 442 -13.30 -3.28 -18.41
CA TRP A 442 -12.67 -1.98 -18.32
C TRP A 442 -11.22 -2.06 -18.83
N ASN A 443 -10.72 -1.00 -19.47
CA ASN A 443 -9.32 -0.90 -19.94
C ASN A 443 -8.57 0.28 -19.31
N GLY A 444 -9.08 0.84 -18.21
CA GLY A 444 -8.57 2.06 -17.59
C GLY A 444 -9.19 3.37 -18.11
N LYS A 445 -9.90 3.33 -19.25
CA LYS A 445 -10.50 4.54 -19.86
C LYS A 445 -11.94 4.33 -20.35
N THR A 446 -12.20 3.19 -20.95
CA THR A 446 -13.49 2.84 -21.54
C THR A 446 -13.72 1.34 -21.38
N TRP A 447 -14.99 0.94 -21.37
CA TRP A 447 -15.32 -0.47 -21.53
C TRP A 447 -14.98 -0.92 -22.95
N VAL A 448 -14.49 -2.14 -23.14
CA VAL A 448 -14.17 -2.75 -24.44
C VAL A 448 -14.68 -4.19 -24.47
N LYS A 449 -15.00 -4.72 -25.65
CA LYS A 449 -15.43 -6.12 -25.82
C LYS A 449 -14.32 -6.95 -26.43
N ASP A 450 -14.11 -8.14 -25.87
CA ASP A 450 -13.20 -9.15 -26.40
C ASP A 450 -13.95 -10.21 -27.22
N THR A 451 -13.21 -11.06 -27.93
CA THR A 451 -13.77 -12.14 -28.77
C THR A 451 -14.17 -13.38 -27.98
N MET A 452 -13.86 -13.42 -26.69
CA MET A 452 -14.16 -14.53 -25.78
C MET A 452 -14.35 -14.01 -24.36
N SER A 453 -14.97 -14.83 -23.51
CA SER A 453 -15.12 -14.55 -22.08
C SER A 453 -14.25 -15.50 -21.27
N SER A 454 -13.62 -14.95 -20.24
CA SER A 454 -12.88 -15.72 -19.26
C SER A 454 -13.80 -16.68 -18.49
N PRO A 455 -13.33 -17.89 -18.15
CA PRO A 455 -14.04 -18.79 -17.25
C PRO A 455 -14.06 -18.30 -15.78
N CYS A 456 -13.28 -17.26 -15.45
CA CYS A 456 -13.23 -16.67 -14.11
C CYS A 456 -14.34 -15.63 -13.86
N ILE A 457 -15.13 -15.30 -14.89
CA ILE A 457 -16.27 -14.40 -14.75
C ILE A 457 -17.43 -15.14 -14.07
N ASP A 458 -18.07 -14.51 -13.09
CA ASP A 458 -19.18 -15.04 -12.30
C ASP A 458 -18.87 -16.41 -11.65
N ALA A 459 -17.60 -16.66 -11.30
CA ALA A 459 -17.11 -17.98 -10.88
C ALA A 459 -16.63 -18.06 -9.41
N GLY A 460 -16.63 -16.93 -8.70
CA GLY A 460 -16.11 -16.83 -7.33
C GLY A 460 -16.93 -17.59 -6.30
N TYR A 461 -16.51 -17.58 -5.04
CA TYR A 461 -17.16 -18.29 -3.96
C TYR A 461 -18.63 -17.84 -3.79
N PRO A 462 -19.60 -18.77 -3.68
CA PRO A 462 -21.02 -18.42 -3.72
C PRO A 462 -21.51 -17.42 -2.68
N GLU A 463 -20.85 -17.30 -1.53
CA GLU A 463 -21.25 -16.37 -0.46
C GLU A 463 -20.42 -15.08 -0.45
N SER A 464 -19.44 -14.93 -1.36
CA SER A 464 -18.70 -13.67 -1.49
C SER A 464 -19.62 -12.58 -2.02
N ASP A 465 -19.44 -11.36 -1.51
CA ASP A 465 -20.15 -10.20 -2.00
C ASP A 465 -19.79 -9.92 -3.48
N TYR A 466 -20.78 -9.46 -4.23
CA TYR A 466 -20.68 -9.06 -5.64
C TYR A 466 -21.45 -7.76 -5.91
N SER A 467 -21.95 -7.10 -4.86
CA SER A 467 -22.82 -5.93 -4.93
C SER A 467 -22.19 -4.72 -5.62
N LYS A 468 -20.86 -4.67 -5.69
CA LYS A 468 -20.11 -3.62 -6.38
C LYS A 468 -19.84 -3.92 -7.85
N GLU A 469 -20.11 -5.14 -8.33
CA GLU A 469 -19.99 -5.46 -9.75
C GLU A 469 -21.17 -4.89 -10.55
N LEU A 470 -20.92 -4.56 -11.82
CA LEU A 470 -21.97 -4.05 -12.70
C LEU A 470 -23.03 -5.12 -13.02
N VAL A 471 -24.23 -4.67 -13.38
CA VAL A 471 -25.35 -5.52 -13.80
C VAL A 471 -24.95 -6.48 -14.92
N ASN A 472 -25.47 -7.72 -14.85
CA ASN A 472 -25.03 -8.90 -15.60
C ASN A 472 -23.73 -9.49 -15.03
N ASN A 473 -23.76 -9.80 -13.74
CA ASN A 473 -22.69 -10.42 -12.95
C ASN A 473 -23.08 -11.84 -12.48
N GLY A 474 -24.03 -12.49 -13.16
CA GLY A 474 -24.44 -13.87 -12.86
C GLY A 474 -24.96 -14.13 -11.43
N ASN A 475 -25.20 -13.09 -10.62
CA ASN A 475 -25.37 -13.17 -9.16
C ASN A 475 -24.19 -13.84 -8.43
N ARG A 476 -22.97 -13.65 -8.92
CA ARG A 476 -21.76 -14.27 -8.39
C ARG A 476 -20.54 -13.41 -8.70
N THR A 477 -19.64 -13.22 -7.73
CA THR A 477 -18.44 -12.39 -7.94
C THR A 477 -17.48 -13.02 -8.95
N ASN A 478 -16.73 -12.19 -9.68
CA ASN A 478 -15.60 -12.65 -10.47
C ASN A 478 -14.45 -13.14 -9.56
N ILE A 479 -13.66 -14.09 -10.05
CA ILE A 479 -12.39 -14.48 -9.42
C ILE A 479 -11.31 -13.44 -9.81
N GLY A 480 -10.43 -13.10 -8.87
CA GLY A 480 -9.27 -12.22 -9.08
C GLY A 480 -9.46 -10.79 -8.61
N ARG A 481 -8.45 -9.94 -8.86
CA ARG A 481 -8.31 -8.57 -8.33
C ARG A 481 -9.50 -7.64 -8.55
N TYR A 482 -10.25 -7.84 -9.62
CA TYR A 482 -11.37 -6.96 -9.94
C TYR A 482 -12.74 -7.51 -9.49
N GLY A 483 -12.78 -8.70 -8.91
CA GLY A 483 -14.03 -9.25 -8.36
C GLY A 483 -14.60 -8.36 -7.26
N ASN A 484 -15.93 -8.22 -7.20
CA ASN A 484 -16.61 -7.27 -6.32
C ASN A 484 -16.10 -5.82 -6.42
N THR A 485 -15.81 -5.36 -7.63
CA THR A 485 -15.50 -3.94 -7.90
C THR A 485 -16.31 -3.41 -9.08
N GLU A 486 -16.44 -2.09 -9.19
CA GLU A 486 -17.08 -1.46 -10.35
C GLU A 486 -16.30 -1.67 -11.67
N TRP A 487 -15.07 -2.19 -11.58
CA TRP A 487 -14.17 -2.48 -12.70
C TRP A 487 -14.19 -3.97 -13.12
N ALA A 488 -15.00 -4.78 -12.43
CA ALA A 488 -15.25 -6.19 -12.75
C ALA A 488 -15.70 -6.37 -14.21
N SER A 489 -15.20 -7.42 -14.86
CA SER A 489 -15.63 -7.75 -16.23
C SER A 489 -17.04 -8.31 -16.22
N VAL A 490 -17.85 -7.94 -17.21
CA VAL A 490 -19.31 -8.17 -17.19
C VAL A 490 -19.67 -9.38 -18.04
N SER A 491 -20.59 -10.23 -17.59
CA SER A 491 -21.11 -11.33 -18.42
C SER A 491 -22.22 -10.87 -19.40
N GLY A 492 -22.46 -11.66 -20.45
CA GLY A 492 -23.58 -11.42 -21.37
C GLY A 492 -23.40 -10.24 -22.34
N ASN A 493 -24.47 -9.45 -22.57
CA ASN A 493 -24.48 -8.29 -23.48
C ASN A 493 -24.93 -7.03 -22.73
N ARG A 494 -24.03 -6.05 -22.56
CA ARG A 494 -24.37 -4.77 -21.93
C ARG A 494 -25.37 -3.94 -22.79
N PRO A 495 -26.55 -3.55 -22.27
CA PRO A 495 -27.46 -2.64 -22.97
C PRO A 495 -26.87 -1.23 -23.09
N GLY A 496 -27.02 -0.58 -24.25
CA GLY A 496 -26.59 0.81 -24.47
C GLY A 496 -25.14 1.00 -24.90
N TYR A 497 -24.39 -0.07 -25.11
CA TYR A 497 -23.02 -0.01 -25.60
C TYR A 497 -22.99 0.03 -27.15
N VAL A 498 -22.61 1.17 -27.72
CA VAL A 498 -22.41 1.31 -29.17
C VAL A 498 -21.17 0.52 -29.54
N VAL A 499 -21.37 -0.58 -30.26
CA VAL A 499 -20.30 -1.42 -30.80
C VAL A 499 -19.23 -0.53 -31.46
N TRP A 500 -17.96 -0.82 -31.15
CA TRP A 500 -16.74 -0.19 -31.67
C TRP A 500 -16.69 -0.08 -33.22
N TRP A 501 -17.60 -0.76 -33.92
CA TRP A 501 -17.90 -0.58 -35.35
C TRP A 501 -18.09 0.87 -35.79
N ASN A 502 -18.46 1.77 -34.88
CA ASN A 502 -18.62 3.20 -35.18
C ASN A 502 -17.37 4.06 -34.90
N GLN A 503 -16.32 3.54 -34.26
CA GLN A 503 -15.07 4.29 -34.00
C GLN A 503 -13.93 3.95 -34.97
N LEU A 504 -13.98 2.80 -35.66
CA LEU A 504 -12.92 2.38 -36.59
C LEU A 504 -12.89 3.13 -37.93
N PHE A 505 -13.93 3.89 -38.29
CA PHE A 505 -14.00 4.50 -39.61
C PHE A 505 -14.53 5.93 -39.53
N SER A 506 -13.75 6.86 -40.07
CA SER A 506 -14.07 8.28 -40.17
C SER A 506 -15.41 8.54 -40.87
N PRO A 507 -16.02 9.74 -40.67
CA PRO A 507 -17.26 10.14 -41.34
C PRO A 507 -17.25 9.99 -42.87
N GLU A 508 -16.07 9.98 -43.51
CA GLU A 508 -15.92 9.81 -44.95
C GLU A 508 -16.40 8.44 -45.47
N TRP A 509 -16.45 7.41 -44.63
CA TRP A 509 -16.87 6.05 -45.03
C TRP A 509 -18.39 5.84 -45.03
N LYS A 510 -19.19 6.82 -44.60
CA LYS A 510 -20.67 6.73 -44.61
C LYS A 510 -21.21 6.47 -46.02
N THR A 511 -20.61 7.10 -47.03
CA THR A 511 -21.04 6.99 -48.42
C THR A 511 -20.73 5.61 -48.99
N PHE A 512 -19.53 5.07 -48.70
CA PHE A 512 -19.14 3.72 -49.10
C PHE A 512 -20.05 2.65 -48.46
N ARG A 513 -20.50 2.84 -47.22
CA ARG A 513 -21.46 1.96 -46.54
C ARG A 513 -22.83 1.96 -47.18
N LEU A 514 -23.31 3.12 -47.66
CA LEU A 514 -24.59 3.22 -48.37
C LEU A 514 -24.51 2.43 -49.70
N PHE A 515 -23.41 2.57 -50.42
CA PHE A 515 -23.16 1.81 -51.65
C PHE A 515 -23.03 0.30 -51.39
N LEU A 516 -22.32 -0.10 -50.34
CA LEU A 516 -22.17 -1.51 -49.99
C LEU A 516 -23.51 -2.11 -49.54
N LYS A 517 -24.31 -1.40 -48.74
CA LYS A 517 -25.67 -1.82 -48.38
C LYS A 517 -26.58 -1.93 -49.60
N MET A 518 -26.54 -0.96 -50.52
CA MET A 518 -27.30 -1.02 -51.78
C MET A 518 -26.84 -2.18 -52.67
N PHE A 519 -25.54 -2.45 -52.74
CA PHE A 519 -24.96 -3.57 -53.48
C PHE A 519 -25.43 -4.92 -52.93
N PHE A 520 -25.41 -5.11 -51.60
CA PHE A 520 -25.93 -6.33 -50.98
C PHE A 520 -27.46 -6.46 -51.09
N LEU A 521 -28.22 -5.36 -50.99
CA LEU A 521 -29.67 -5.38 -51.23
C LEU A 521 -30.00 -5.79 -52.67
N PHE A 522 -29.24 -5.26 -53.64
CA PHE A 522 -29.48 -5.50 -55.06
C PHE A 522 -29.02 -6.88 -55.51
N CYS A 523 -27.93 -7.41 -54.94
CA CYS A 523 -27.35 -8.69 -55.34
C CYS A 523 -27.92 -9.89 -54.57
N PHE A 524 -28.41 -9.72 -53.33
CA PHE A 524 -28.73 -10.85 -52.45
C PHE A 524 -30.12 -10.81 -51.79
N ASN A 525 -30.89 -9.72 -51.93
CA ASN A 525 -32.27 -9.63 -51.43
C ASN A 525 -32.43 -10.04 -49.95
N VAL A 526 -31.45 -9.73 -49.09
CA VAL A 526 -31.49 -10.00 -47.65
C VAL A 526 -31.66 -8.67 -46.89
N LEU A 527 -32.76 -8.55 -46.15
CA LEU A 527 -32.99 -7.49 -45.17
C LEU A 527 -32.39 -7.90 -43.82
N TYR A 528 -31.47 -7.09 -43.28
CA TYR A 528 -31.16 -7.02 -41.85
C TYR A 528 -31.46 -5.62 -41.34
#